data_AF-A0A7K4DBI3-F1
#
_entry.id   AF-A0A7K4DBI3-F1
#
_cell.length_a   1.000
_cell.length_b   1.000
_cell.length_c   1.000
_cell.angle_alpha   90.00
_cell.angle_beta   90.00
_cell.angle_gamma   90.00
#
_symmetry.space_group_name_H-M   'P 1'
#
loop_
_entity.id
_entity.type
_entity.pdbx_description
1 polymer ?
#
loop_
_entity_poly.entity_id
_entity_poly.type
_entity_poly.pdbx_seq_one_letter_code
_entity_poly.pdbx_strand_id
1 'polypeptide(L)'
;MVKKINIDKDSLAIDLIGYDDETLDKSQISSGEKEIYTLSLLWGLSKISKKQLPVIVDSLLSRLDNTHAENIVEKFFPTAGNQVIILAHDREIGQELYEKLSKHIAKEYKINPENTNKITEGYQGEIYAK
;
A
#
# COMPACT_ATOMS: atom_id res chain seq x y z
N MET A 1 1.85 -12.82 12.51
CA MET A 1 0.71 -12.58 13.40
C MET A 1 -0.55 -13.36 13.00
N VAL A 2 -1.04 -13.28 11.75
CA VAL A 2 -2.25 -13.99 11.32
C VAL A 2 -1.92 -15.30 10.60
N LYS A 3 -2.57 -16.41 10.99
CA LYS A 3 -2.50 -17.72 10.32
C LYS A 3 -3.72 -17.96 9.43
N LYS A 4 -4.91 -17.57 9.88
CA LYS A 4 -6.18 -17.81 9.18
C LYS A 4 -7.16 -16.65 9.37
N ILE A 5 -8.04 -16.46 8.40
CA ILE A 5 -9.18 -15.53 8.47
C ILE A 5 -10.46 -16.34 8.37
N ASN A 6 -11.40 -16.14 9.30
CA ASN A 6 -12.76 -16.64 9.20
C ASN A 6 -13.69 -15.46 8.90
N ILE A 7 -14.61 -15.64 7.94
CA ILE A 7 -15.61 -14.64 7.57
C ILE A 7 -16.98 -15.27 7.71
N ASP A 8 -17.81 -14.70 8.58
CA ASP A 8 -19.21 -15.08 8.72
C ASP A 8 -19.99 -14.63 7.47
N LYS A 9 -20.80 -15.52 6.90
CA LYS A 9 -21.43 -15.27 5.60
C LYS A 9 -22.63 -14.32 5.69
N ASP A 10 -23.28 -14.25 6.84
CA ASP A 10 -24.54 -13.52 7.01
C ASP A 10 -24.28 -12.12 7.59
N SER A 11 -23.43 -12.02 8.60
CA SER A 11 -23.05 -10.76 9.26
C SER A 11 -21.84 -10.08 8.64
N LEU A 12 -21.05 -10.81 7.83
CA LEU A 12 -19.74 -10.38 7.31
C LEU A 12 -18.72 -10.07 8.43
N ALA A 13 -18.95 -10.56 9.64
CA ALA A 13 -17.99 -10.46 10.72
C ALA A 13 -16.71 -11.21 10.35
N ILE A 14 -15.55 -10.59 10.61
CA ILE A 14 -14.24 -11.14 10.29
C ILE A 14 -13.49 -11.45 11.58
N ASP A 15 -13.11 -12.71 11.78
CA ASP A 15 -12.23 -13.13 12.86
C ASP A 15 -10.85 -13.48 12.33
N LEU A 16 -9.82 -12.93 12.97
CA LEU A 16 -8.43 -13.19 12.65
C LEU A 16 -7.90 -14.24 13.63
N ILE A 17 -7.37 -15.34 13.13
CA ILE A 17 -6.84 -16.43 13.96
C ILE A 17 -5.31 -16.39 13.92
N GLY A 18 -4.71 -16.37 15.12
CA GLY A 18 -3.28 -16.35 15.36
C GLY A 18 -2.59 -17.69 15.07
N TYR A 19 -1.27 -17.74 15.24
CA TYR A 19 -0.49 -18.98 15.08
C TYR A 19 -0.64 -19.95 16.25
N ASP A 20 -1.09 -19.43 17.39
CA ASP A 20 -1.52 -20.13 18.59
C ASP A 20 -2.94 -20.71 18.48
N ASP A 21 -3.59 -20.56 17.32
CA ASP A 21 -4.98 -20.95 17.05
C ASP A 21 -6.03 -20.20 17.90
N GLU A 22 -5.66 -19.07 18.53
CA GLU A 22 -6.58 -18.18 19.22
C GLU A 22 -7.09 -17.04 18.31
N THR A 23 -8.29 -16.53 18.60
CA THR A 23 -8.80 -15.34 17.91
C THR A 23 -8.04 -14.11 18.40
N LEU A 24 -7.40 -13.39 17.46
CA LEU A 24 -6.70 -12.16 17.75
C LEU A 24 -7.69 -11.07 18.17
N ASP A 25 -7.43 -10.47 19.33
CA ASP A 25 -8.13 -9.25 19.72
C ASP A 25 -7.69 -8.10 18.80
N LYS A 26 -8.65 -7.60 18.01
CA LYS A 26 -8.43 -6.47 17.09
C LYS A 26 -7.98 -5.19 17.80
N SER A 27 -8.22 -5.08 19.11
CA SER A 27 -7.72 -3.97 19.93
C SER A 27 -6.19 -3.99 20.04
N GLN A 28 -5.58 -5.18 20.03
CA GLN A 28 -4.14 -5.41 20.22
C GLN A 28 -3.33 -5.31 18.92
N ILE A 29 -4.00 -5.23 17.77
CA ILE A 29 -3.36 -5.07 16.46
C ILE A 29 -2.75 -3.67 16.37
N SER A 30 -1.48 -3.58 15.94
CA SER A 30 -0.80 -2.31 15.74
C SER A 30 -1.47 -1.48 14.63
N SER A 31 -1.23 -0.17 14.61
CA SER A 31 -1.79 0.70 13.57
C SER A 31 -1.37 0.28 12.16
N GLY A 32 -0.11 -0.13 11.97
CA GLY A 32 0.39 -0.61 10.68
C GLY A 32 -0.28 -1.92 10.24
N GLU A 33 -0.47 -2.86 11.16
CA GLU A 33 -1.16 -4.12 10.83
C GLU A 33 -2.65 -3.91 10.54
N LYS A 34 -3.32 -2.97 11.21
CA LYS A 34 -4.71 -2.57 10.88
C LYS A 34 -4.80 -2.03 9.46
N GLU A 35 -3.78 -1.31 9.01
CA GLU A 35 -3.70 -0.78 7.66
C GLU A 35 -3.49 -1.88 6.62
N ILE A 36 -2.54 -2.81 6.86
CA ILE A 36 -2.34 -3.99 6.00
C ILE A 36 -3.63 -4.83 5.91
N TYR A 37 -4.32 -5.03 7.03
CA TYR A 37 -5.59 -5.74 7.07
C TYR A 37 -6.67 -5.03 6.22
N THR A 38 -6.83 -3.72 6.41
CA THR A 38 -7.81 -2.91 5.66
C THR A 38 -7.52 -2.95 4.16
N LEU A 39 -6.26 -2.80 3.79
CA LEU A 39 -5.81 -2.86 2.40
C LEU A 39 -6.08 -4.23 1.77
N SER A 40 -5.79 -5.31 2.50
CA SER A 40 -6.05 -6.69 2.05
C SER A 40 -7.54 -6.93 1.81
N LEU A 41 -8.40 -6.42 2.69
CA LEU A 41 -9.85 -6.51 2.54
C LEU A 41 -10.34 -5.75 1.31
N LEU A 42 -9.93 -4.49 1.15
CA LEU A 42 -10.29 -3.66 -0.01
C LEU A 42 -9.81 -4.30 -1.32
N TRP A 43 -8.62 -4.88 -1.33
CA TRP A 43 -8.08 -5.57 -2.49
C TRP A 43 -8.89 -6.82 -2.83
N GLY A 44 -9.26 -7.63 -1.83
CA GLY A 44 -10.13 -8.79 -2.01
C GLY A 44 -11.50 -8.40 -2.60
N LEU A 45 -12.13 -7.35 -2.06
CA LEU A 45 -13.39 -6.81 -2.59
C LEU A 45 -13.24 -6.29 -4.03
N SER A 46 -12.15 -5.59 -4.32
CA SER A 46 -11.83 -5.10 -5.66
C SER A 46 -11.74 -6.25 -6.67
N LYS A 47 -11.04 -7.34 -6.32
CA LYS A 47 -10.93 -8.54 -7.18
C LYS A 47 -12.29 -9.19 -7.46
N ILE A 48 -13.21 -9.19 -6.50
CA ILE A 48 -14.55 -9.78 -6.67
C ILE A 48 -15.46 -8.88 -7.51
N SER A 49 -15.27 -7.56 -7.47
CA SER A 49 -16.15 -6.59 -8.14
C SER A 49 -16.18 -6.72 -9.68
N LYS A 50 -15.19 -7.39 -10.29
CA LYS A 50 -14.95 -7.48 -11.74
C LYS A 50 -14.84 -6.12 -12.45
N LYS A 51 -14.77 -5.01 -11.72
CA LYS A 51 -14.59 -3.67 -12.28
C LYS A 51 -13.10 -3.35 -12.32
N GLN A 52 -12.65 -2.79 -13.44
CA GLN A 52 -11.29 -2.26 -13.59
C GLN A 52 -11.32 -0.78 -13.24
N LEU A 53 -11.22 -0.47 -11.96
CA LEU A 53 -11.12 0.90 -11.46
C LEU A 53 -9.65 1.27 -11.23
N PRO A 54 -9.27 2.54 -11.43
CA PRO A 54 -7.96 3.01 -10.99
C PRO A 54 -7.88 2.93 -9.47
N VAL A 55 -6.71 2.54 -8.97
CA VAL A 55 -6.40 2.54 -7.54
C VAL A 55 -5.58 3.79 -7.23
N ILE A 56 -6.06 4.60 -6.29
CA ILE A 56 -5.36 5.80 -5.81
C ILE A 56 -4.95 5.54 -4.37
N VAL A 57 -3.68 5.72 -4.10
CA VAL A 57 -3.03 5.48 -2.81
C VAL A 57 -2.46 6.80 -2.32
N ASP A 58 -2.78 7.19 -1.10
CA ASP A 58 -2.22 8.38 -0.46
C ASP A 58 -1.62 8.01 0.89
N SER A 59 -0.32 8.30 1.05
CA SER A 59 0.44 8.16 2.30
C SER A 59 0.32 6.80 3.02
N LEU A 60 0.11 5.70 2.27
CA LEU A 60 -0.10 4.36 2.83
C LEU A 60 1.13 3.78 3.54
N LEU A 61 2.34 4.27 3.25
CA LEU A 61 3.58 3.69 3.80
C LEU A 61 4.00 4.33 5.11
N SER A 62 3.54 5.55 5.44
CA SER A 62 3.95 6.30 6.65
C SER A 62 3.76 5.56 7.98
N ARG A 63 2.82 4.60 8.03
CA ARG A 63 2.44 3.87 9.26
C ARG A 63 2.95 2.42 9.27
N LEU A 64 3.73 2.02 8.28
CA LEU A 64 4.26 0.66 8.12
C LEU A 64 5.74 0.62 8.50
N ASP A 65 6.18 -0.50 9.06
CA ASP A 65 7.61 -0.79 9.15
C ASP A 65 8.19 -1.17 7.77
N ASN A 66 9.52 -1.22 7.67
CA ASN A 66 10.22 -1.47 6.41
C ASN A 66 9.77 -2.78 5.74
N THR A 67 9.60 -3.85 6.50
CA THR A 67 9.22 -5.16 5.94
C THR A 67 7.82 -5.12 5.35
N HIS A 68 6.86 -4.48 6.02
CA HIS A 68 5.51 -4.31 5.48
C HIS A 68 5.51 -3.37 4.26
N ALA A 69 6.23 -2.25 4.32
CA ALA A 69 6.34 -1.30 3.22
C ALA A 69 6.93 -1.95 1.95
N GLU A 70 8.01 -2.73 2.10
CA GLU A 70 8.60 -3.50 0.99
C GLU A 70 7.60 -4.46 0.36
N ASN A 71 6.84 -5.20 1.19
CA ASN A 71 5.81 -6.11 0.67
C ASN A 71 4.72 -5.37 -0.11
N ILE A 72 4.31 -4.18 0.34
CA ILE A 72 3.34 -3.35 -0.39
C ILE A 72 3.90 -2.91 -1.73
N VAL A 73 5.15 -2.41 -1.75
CA VAL A 73 5.81 -1.92 -2.96
C VAL A 73 6.07 -3.03 -3.97
N GLU A 74 6.51 -4.21 -3.52
CA GLU A 74 6.88 -5.30 -4.43
C GLU A 74 5.70 -6.15 -4.89
N LYS A 75 4.67 -6.31 -4.05
CA LYS A 75 3.58 -7.28 -4.30
C LYS A 75 2.24 -6.59 -4.58
N PHE A 76 1.91 -5.57 -3.81
CA PHE A 76 0.59 -4.94 -3.91
C PHE A 76 0.53 -3.90 -5.02
N PHE A 77 1.38 -2.87 -5.02
CA PHE A 77 1.30 -1.79 -6.03
C PHE A 77 1.36 -2.30 -7.48
N PRO A 78 2.19 -3.29 -7.86
CA PRO A 78 2.20 -3.79 -9.24
C PRO A 78 0.93 -4.54 -9.65
N THR A 79 0.11 -4.98 -8.70
CA THR A 79 -1.03 -5.90 -8.94
C THR A 79 -2.37 -5.37 -8.40
N ALA A 80 -2.37 -4.18 -7.82
CA ALA A 80 -3.52 -3.55 -7.17
C ALA A 80 -4.63 -3.21 -8.19
N GLY A 81 -4.26 -2.86 -9.41
CA GLY A 81 -5.18 -2.57 -10.50
C GLY A 81 -4.45 -2.31 -11.82
N ASN A 82 -5.20 -2.01 -12.88
CA ASN A 82 -4.62 -1.68 -14.18
C ASN A 82 -3.89 -0.33 -14.19
N GLN A 83 -4.39 0.62 -13.39
CA GLN A 83 -3.77 1.90 -13.16
C GLN A 83 -3.68 2.13 -11.67
N VAL A 84 -2.48 2.42 -11.19
CA VAL A 84 -2.19 2.71 -9.79
C VAL A 84 -1.53 4.08 -9.73
N ILE A 85 -2.10 4.99 -8.95
CA ILE A 85 -1.57 6.32 -8.70
C ILE A 85 -1.16 6.35 -7.24
N ILE A 86 0.13 6.60 -7.00
CA ILE A 86 0.71 6.64 -5.66
C ILE A 86 1.06 8.10 -5.37
N LEU A 87 0.47 8.64 -4.31
CA LEU A 87 0.80 9.93 -3.72
C LEU A 87 1.61 9.63 -2.46
N ALA A 88 2.87 10.05 -2.48
CA ALA A 88 3.80 9.78 -1.40
C ALA A 88 4.81 10.91 -1.25
N HIS A 89 5.32 11.05 -0.03
CA HIS A 89 6.48 11.89 0.26
C HIS A 89 7.80 11.11 0.10
N ASP A 90 8.90 11.84 -0.04
CA ASP A 90 10.27 11.32 -0.08
C ASP A 90 10.64 10.50 1.17
N ARG A 91 10.01 10.80 2.31
CA ARG A 91 10.15 10.04 3.55
C ARG A 91 9.44 8.69 3.55
N GLU A 92 8.47 8.49 2.66
CA GLU A 92 7.66 7.27 2.60
C GLU A 92 8.19 6.30 1.54
N ILE A 93 8.59 6.83 0.39
CA ILE A 93 9.28 6.07 -0.64
C ILE A 93 10.70 6.63 -0.69
N GLY A 94 11.59 5.99 0.07
CA GLY A 94 13.03 6.22 -0.01
C GLY A 94 13.66 5.50 -1.20
N GLN A 95 14.98 5.67 -1.38
CA GLN A 95 15.71 5.14 -2.53
C GLN A 95 15.54 3.63 -2.72
N GLU A 96 15.66 2.86 -1.65
CA GLU A 96 15.54 1.39 -1.71
C GLU A 96 14.16 0.94 -2.18
N LEU A 97 13.09 1.55 -1.64
CA LEU A 97 11.72 1.24 -2.05
C LEU A 97 11.46 1.71 -3.48
N TYR A 98 12.01 2.87 -3.86
CA TYR A 98 11.92 3.37 -5.24
C TYR A 98 12.58 2.40 -6.23
N GLU A 99 13.79 1.91 -5.94
CA GLU A 99 14.50 0.96 -6.80
C GLU A 99 13.68 -0.32 -7.00
N LYS A 100 13.04 -0.84 -5.95
CA LYS A 100 12.11 -1.99 -6.03
C LYS A 100 10.88 -1.68 -6.90
N LEU A 101 10.32 -0.47 -6.79
CA LEU A 101 9.14 -0.04 -7.53
C LEU A 101 9.43 0.32 -9.00
N SER A 102 10.64 0.82 -9.29
CA SER A 102 11.03 1.50 -10.54
C SER A 102 10.63 0.77 -11.82
N LYS A 103 10.80 -0.56 -11.83
CA LYS A 103 10.44 -1.48 -12.93
C LYS A 103 8.95 -1.50 -13.28
N HIS A 104 8.10 -1.00 -12.39
CA HIS A 104 6.65 -0.94 -12.54
C HIS A 104 6.13 0.50 -12.71
N ILE A 105 7.01 1.51 -12.71
CA ILE A 105 6.63 2.91 -12.85
C ILE A 105 6.49 3.26 -14.33
N ALA A 106 5.28 3.62 -14.74
CA ALA A 106 5.04 4.13 -16.10
C ALA A 106 5.37 5.62 -16.24
N LYS A 107 5.06 6.41 -15.21
CA LYS A 107 5.31 7.86 -15.14
C LYS A 107 5.54 8.29 -13.70
N GLU A 108 6.34 9.33 -13.53
CA GLU A 108 6.64 9.93 -12.25
C GLU A 108 6.44 11.44 -12.32
N TYR A 109 5.93 12.03 -11.25
CA TYR A 109 5.75 13.48 -11.14
C TYR A 109 6.23 13.97 -9.78
N LYS A 110 6.89 15.12 -9.79
CA LYS A 110 7.31 15.82 -8.58
C LYS A 110 6.47 17.07 -8.39
N ILE A 111 5.97 17.25 -7.16
CA ILE A 111 5.23 18.45 -6.77
C ILE A 111 6.19 19.38 -6.00
N ASN A 112 6.47 20.56 -6.55
CA ASN A 112 7.23 21.62 -5.89
C ASN A 112 6.32 22.82 -5.60
N PRO A 113 5.96 23.08 -4.32
CA PRO A 113 5.07 24.18 -3.95
C PRO A 113 5.59 25.58 -4.32
N GLU A 114 6.92 25.74 -4.38
CA GLU A 114 7.60 27.03 -4.58
C GLU A 114 7.67 27.46 -6.05
N ASN A 115 7.40 26.54 -6.99
CA ASN A 115 7.46 26.81 -8.42
C ASN A 115 6.12 27.35 -8.95
N THR A 116 6.18 28.21 -9.97
CA THR A 116 4.99 28.64 -10.75
C THR A 116 4.30 27.44 -11.41
N ASN A 117 5.08 26.55 -12.04
CA ASN A 117 4.62 25.22 -12.44
C ASN A 117 4.90 24.23 -11.31
N LYS A 118 3.88 23.96 -10.50
CA LYS A 118 3.99 23.12 -9.30
C LYS A 118 4.24 21.66 -9.58
N ILE A 119 3.91 21.17 -10.78
CA ILE A 119 4.05 19.76 -11.15
C ILE A 119 5.05 19.67 -12.31
N THR A 120 6.09 18.88 -12.12
CA THR A 120 7.11 18.57 -13.14
C THR A 120 7.21 17.06 -13.31
N GLU A 121 7.42 16.59 -14.54
CA GLU A 121 7.71 15.17 -14.79
C GLU A 121 9.06 14.81 -14.13
N GLY A 122 9.10 13.69 -13.42
CA GLY A 122 10.30 13.19 -12.75
C GLY A 122 11.23 12.52 -13.75
N TYR A 123 12.53 12.73 -13.61
CA TYR A 123 13.56 11.98 -14.33
C TYR A 123 14.02 10.80 -13.47
N GLN A 124 13.99 9.58 -14.04
CA GLN A 124 14.56 8.38 -13.41
C GLN A 124 15.98 8.68 -12.92
N GLY A 125 16.16 8.77 -11.60
CA GLY A 125 17.46 9.00 -10.96
C GLY A 125 17.74 10.39 -10.37
N GLU A 126 16.82 11.37 -10.46
CA GLU A 126 16.98 12.67 -9.76
C GLU A 126 16.36 12.70 -8.36
N ILE A 127 15.65 11.66 -7.97
CA ILE A 127 15.33 11.45 -6.56
C ILE A 127 16.59 10.90 -5.90
N TYR A 128 16.98 11.46 -4.76
CA TYR A 128 18.13 11.03 -3.93
C TYR A 128 19.52 11.51 -4.38
N ALA A 129 19.73 12.83 -4.38
CA ALA A 129 21.03 13.38 -3.98
C ALA A 129 20.83 14.75 -3.32
N LYS A 130 20.68 14.74 -2.00
CA LYS A 130 21.35 15.71 -1.13
C LYS A 130 21.86 14.99 0.11
#